data_AF-A0A3N0WMU8-F1
#
_entry.id   AF-A0A3N0WMU8-F1
#
_cell.length_a   1.000
_cell.length_b   1.000
_cell.length_c   1.000
_cell.angle_alpha   90.00
_cell.angle_beta   90.00
_cell.angle_gamma   90.00
#
_symmetry.space_group_name_H-M   'P 1'
#
loop_
_entity.id
_entity.type
_entity.pdbx_description
1 polymer ?
#
loop_
_entity_poly.entity_id
_entity_poly.type
_entity_poly.pdbx_seq_one_letter_code
_entity_poly.pdbx_strand_id
1 'polypeptide(L)'
;MKKVILLAAFGVAGLVSAKSADVKINSNVNKSQEMKKAFDLCGVHVNFYDSEGNLTDSQWYVTDAPTLSSCQAFQSMVKWNLTRAGFSISAE
;
A
#
# COMPACT_ATOMS: atom_id res chain seq x y z
N MET A 1 -7.07 -31.12 -25.56
CA MET A 1 -8.00 -29.96 -25.63
C MET A 1 -7.17 -28.69 -25.67
N LYS A 2 -7.33 -27.87 -26.70
CA LYS A 2 -6.46 -26.72 -27.01
C LYS A 2 -6.87 -25.47 -26.20
N LYS A 3 -5.91 -25.00 -25.39
CA LYS A 3 -5.50 -23.63 -25.01
C LYS A 3 -6.46 -22.47 -25.33
N VAL A 4 -6.70 -21.59 -24.33
CA VAL A 4 -6.56 -20.13 -24.50
C VAL A 4 -6.23 -19.48 -23.14
N ILE A 5 -5.03 -18.94 -22.99
CA ILE A 5 -4.64 -18.03 -21.91
C ILE A 5 -4.81 -16.62 -22.48
N LEU A 6 -5.70 -15.83 -21.88
CA LEU A 6 -5.93 -14.43 -22.23
C LEU A 6 -4.97 -13.56 -21.42
N LEU A 7 -3.85 -13.19 -22.04
CA LEU A 7 -2.95 -12.13 -21.59
C LEU A 7 -3.54 -10.79 -22.01
N ALA A 8 -4.05 -10.01 -21.05
CA ALA A 8 -4.40 -8.61 -21.29
C ALA A 8 -3.12 -7.76 -21.25
N ALA A 9 -2.76 -7.19 -22.40
CA ALA A 9 -1.64 -6.27 -22.54
C ALA A 9 -2.04 -4.89 -21.99
N PHE A 10 -1.27 -4.39 -21.01
CA PHE A 10 -1.36 -3.02 -20.52
C PHE A 10 -0.77 -2.08 -21.58
N GLY A 11 -1.65 -1.40 -22.31
CA GLY A 11 -1.30 -0.28 -23.18
C GLY A 11 -1.38 1.02 -22.39
N VAL A 12 -0.26 1.54 -21.92
CA VAL A 12 -0.13 2.97 -21.59
C VAL A 12 0.80 3.58 -22.63
N ALA A 13 0.19 4.09 -23.69
CA ALA A 13 0.85 4.94 -24.67
C ALA A 13 0.92 6.38 -24.13
N GLY A 14 2.06 7.04 -24.32
CA GLY A 14 2.14 8.51 -24.25
C GLY A 14 3.31 9.10 -23.49
N LEU A 15 4.54 8.72 -23.81
CA LEU A 15 5.71 9.58 -23.56
C LEU A 15 5.72 10.69 -24.62
N VAL A 16 5.26 11.89 -24.25
CA VAL A 16 5.50 13.11 -25.04
C VAL A 16 6.45 14.03 -24.26
N SER A 17 7.74 13.88 -24.54
CA SER A 17 8.74 14.90 -24.23
C SER A 17 8.63 16.01 -25.26
N ALA A 18 8.08 17.16 -24.87
CA ALA A 18 8.20 18.40 -25.63
C ALA A 18 9.16 19.35 -24.88
N LYS A 19 10.28 19.65 -25.53
CA LYS A 19 11.33 20.55 -25.05
C LYS A 19 11.03 21.99 -25.51
N SER A 20 11.20 22.91 -24.55
CA SER A 20 11.50 24.36 -24.66
C SER A 20 10.36 25.36 -24.93
N ALA A 21 10.10 26.18 -23.90
CA ALA A 21 10.11 27.64 -24.01
C ALA A 21 10.44 28.24 -22.62
N ASP A 22 11.53 29.00 -22.54
CA ASP A 22 11.84 29.87 -21.40
C ASP A 22 10.72 30.92 -21.29
N VAL A 23 9.96 30.88 -20.20
CA VAL A 23 9.00 31.91 -19.84
C VAL A 23 9.29 32.31 -18.40
N LYS A 24 10.08 33.38 -18.27
CA LYS A 24 10.35 34.06 -17.02
C LYS A 24 9.09 34.85 -16.60
N ILE A 25 8.15 34.17 -15.94
CA ILE A 25 7.05 34.83 -15.22
C ILE A 25 7.32 34.70 -13.72
N ASN A 26 7.85 35.78 -13.15
CA ASN A 26 7.75 36.03 -11.72
C ASN A 26 6.29 36.44 -11.47
N SER A 27 5.48 35.50 -11.02
CA SER A 27 4.18 35.78 -10.44
C SER A 27 4.02 34.88 -9.25
N ASN A 28 3.65 35.53 -8.16
CA ASN A 28 3.41 34.99 -6.83
C ASN A 28 2.35 33.88 -6.92
N VAL A 29 2.77 32.68 -7.32
CA VAL A 29 1.94 31.48 -7.25
C VAL A 29 2.03 31.02 -5.81
N ASN A 30 0.92 31.22 -5.11
CA ASN A 30 0.56 30.54 -3.88
C ASN A 30 1.33 29.23 -3.79
N LYS A 31 2.34 29.23 -2.93
CA LYS A 31 2.89 28.00 -2.40
C LYS A 31 1.77 27.43 -1.54
N SER A 32 0.76 26.84 -2.19
CA SER A 32 0.13 25.64 -1.67
C SER A 32 1.33 24.78 -1.37
N GLN A 33 1.74 24.83 -0.11
CA GLN A 33 2.65 23.86 0.42
C GLN A 33 1.90 22.55 0.14
N GLU A 34 2.26 21.91 -0.98
CA GLU A 34 2.41 20.48 -0.97
C GLU A 34 3.30 20.23 0.24
N MET A 35 2.66 20.12 1.40
CA MET A 35 3.14 19.28 2.47
C MET A 35 3.35 17.96 1.76
N LYS A 36 4.58 17.75 1.29
CA LYS A 36 5.09 16.44 0.93
C LYS A 36 4.66 15.59 2.10
N LYS A 37 3.60 14.79 1.93
CA LYS A 37 3.21 13.78 2.92
C LYS A 37 4.49 12.99 3.14
N ALA A 38 5.18 13.26 4.24
CA ALA A 38 6.34 12.51 4.65
C ALA A 38 5.78 11.18 5.16
N PHE A 39 5.39 10.35 4.20
CA PHE A 39 4.95 8.96 4.22
C PHE A 39 4.59 8.41 5.62
N ASP A 40 3.29 8.22 5.87
CA ASP A 40 2.81 7.33 6.94
C ASP A 40 2.45 5.98 6.31
N LEU A 41 3.45 5.09 6.16
CA LEU A 41 3.19 3.70 5.80
C LEU A 41 2.74 2.97 7.07
N CYS A 42 1.45 2.68 7.18
CA CYS A 42 0.95 1.82 8.24
C CYS A 42 1.19 0.36 7.84
N GLY A 43 1.89 -0.37 8.69
CA GLY A 43 2.19 -1.79 8.52
C GLY A 43 1.72 -2.63 9.70
N VAL A 44 1.23 -3.83 9.42
CA VAL A 44 0.97 -4.88 10.40
C VAL A 44 1.89 -6.04 10.07
N HIS A 45 2.82 -6.33 10.96
CA HIS A 45 3.63 -7.53 10.89
C HIS A 45 2.92 -8.66 11.62
N VAL A 46 2.71 -9.77 10.92
CA VAL A 46 2.01 -10.95 11.45
C VAL A 46 2.96 -12.12 11.37
N ASN A 47 3.21 -12.73 12.53
CA ASN A 47 3.91 -14.00 12.63
C ASN A 47 2.89 -15.12 12.78
N PHE A 48 3.05 -16.18 12.00
CA PHE A 48 2.22 -17.37 12.05
C PHE A 48 2.94 -18.47 12.80
N TYR A 49 2.27 -19.08 13.75
CA TYR A 49 2.83 -20.14 14.59
C TYR A 49 2.06 -21.44 14.40
N ASP A 50 2.75 -22.58 14.51
CA ASP A 50 2.11 -23.89 14.59
C ASP A 50 1.55 -24.16 16.00
N SER A 51 0.97 -25.35 16.19
CA SER A 51 0.41 -25.76 17.49
C SER A 51 1.45 -25.95 18.60
N GLU A 52 2.73 -26.07 18.25
CA GLU A 52 3.84 -26.21 19.19
C GLU A 52 4.45 -24.84 19.55
N GLY A 53 3.98 -23.76 18.92
CA GLY A 53 4.45 -22.40 19.12
C GLY A 53 5.69 -22.05 18.29
N ASN A 54 6.06 -22.87 17.31
CA ASN A 54 7.17 -22.55 16.42
C ASN A 54 6.72 -21.58 15.32
N LEU A 55 7.58 -20.63 14.97
CA LEU A 55 7.33 -19.72 13.84
C LEU A 55 7.32 -20.52 12.53
N THR A 56 6.23 -20.42 11.79
CA THR A 56 6.04 -21.07 10.49
C THR A 56 6.17 -20.11 9.32
N ASP A 57 5.71 -18.87 9.49
CA ASP A 57 5.75 -17.83 8.46
C ASP A 57 5.64 -16.43 9.07
N SER A 58 6.00 -15.40 8.29
CA SER A 58 5.89 -13.98 8.66
C SER A 58 5.47 -13.16 7.46
N GLN A 59 4.44 -12.33 7.63
CA GLN A 59 3.91 -11.49 6.55
C GLN A 59 3.71 -10.05 7.00
N TRP A 60 4.05 -9.12 6.10
CA TRP A 60 3.70 -7.71 6.22
C TRP A 60 2.42 -7.38 5.46
N TYR A 61 1.45 -6.82 6.16
CA TYR A 61 0.28 -6.18 5.58
C TYR A 61 0.50 -4.68 5.62
N VAL A 62 0.47 -4.00 4.48
CA VAL A 62 0.78 -2.56 4.38
C VAL A 62 -0.37 -1.78 3.76
N THR A 63 -0.52 -0.53 4.17
CA THR A 63 -1.48 0.43 3.60
C THR A 63 -0.87 1.83 3.58
N ASP A 64 -1.34 2.65 2.64
CA ASP A 64 -1.06 4.09 2.51
C ASP A 64 -1.99 4.96 3.38
N ALA A 65 -2.59 4.36 4.41
CA ALA A 65 -3.52 5.00 5.34
C ALA A 65 -2.89 6.26 5.99
N PRO A 66 -3.42 7.46 5.72
CA PRO A 66 -2.69 8.71 5.97
C PRO A 66 -2.84 9.26 7.38
N THR A 67 -3.56 8.57 8.27
CA THR A 67 -3.80 8.99 9.65
C THR A 67 -3.67 7.82 10.62
N LEU A 68 -3.34 8.12 11.88
CA LEU A 68 -3.32 7.11 12.94
C LEU A 68 -4.64 6.33 13.06
N SER A 69 -5.78 7.01 12.99
CA SER A 69 -7.10 6.36 13.06
C SER A 69 -7.34 5.39 11.90
N SER A 70 -6.93 5.77 10.69
CA SER A 70 -7.02 4.88 9.52
C SER A 70 -6.06 3.68 9.64
N CYS A 71 -4.89 3.86 10.25
CA CYS A 71 -3.97 2.77 10.55
C CYS A 71 -4.53 1.78 11.59
N GLN A 72 -5.17 2.28 12.65
CA GLN A 72 -5.84 1.43 13.65
C GLN A 72 -7.02 0.66 13.04
N ALA A 73 -7.77 1.28 12.13
CA ALA A 73 -8.84 0.60 11.40
C ALA A 73 -8.27 -0.52 10.50
N PHE A 74 -7.15 -0.26 9.81
CA PHE A 74 -6.45 -1.28 9.02
C PHE A 74 -5.95 -2.45 9.88
N GLN A 75 -5.32 -2.15 11.02
CA GLN A 75 -4.92 -3.17 12.00
C GLN A 75 -6.09 -4.05 12.45
N SER A 76 -7.25 -3.43 12.72
CA SER A 76 -8.46 -4.14 13.11
C SER A 76 -8.99 -5.03 11.97
N MET A 77 -8.94 -4.55 10.73
CA MET A 77 -9.35 -5.33 9.55
C MET A 77 -8.43 -6.54 9.32
N VAL A 78 -7.10 -6.36 9.44
CA VAL A 78 -6.14 -7.48 9.32
C VAL A 78 -6.44 -8.55 10.37
N LYS A 79 -6.61 -8.15 11.64
CA LYS A 79 -6.99 -9.09 12.73
C LYS A 79 -8.29 -9.82 12.41
N TRP A 80 -9.33 -9.09 12.01
CA TRP A 80 -10.63 -9.69 11.70
C TRP A 80 -10.57 -10.68 10.53
N ASN A 81 -9.83 -10.36 9.47
CA ASN A 81 -9.65 -11.27 8.33
C ASN A 81 -8.90 -12.55 8.74
N LEU A 82 -7.85 -12.43 9.55
CA LEU A 82 -7.11 -13.59 10.06
C LEU A 82 -8.00 -14.46 10.97
N THR A 83 -8.78 -13.85 11.86
CA THR A 83 -9.75 -14.59 12.68
C THR A 83 -10.78 -15.32 11.82
N ARG A 84 -11.28 -14.68 10.75
CA ARG A 84 -12.19 -15.34 9.80
C ARG A 84 -11.54 -16.46 8.98
N ALA A 85 -10.23 -16.38 8.76
CA ALA A 85 -9.46 -17.44 8.13
C ALA A 85 -9.18 -18.62 9.08
N GLY A 86 -9.57 -18.52 10.36
CA GLY A 86 -9.44 -19.59 11.36
C GLY A 86 -8.22 -19.45 12.28
N PHE A 87 -7.49 -18.34 12.21
CA PHE A 87 -6.35 -18.10 13.10
C PHE A 87 -6.82 -17.54 14.45
N SER A 88 -6.26 -18.07 15.54
CA SER A 88 -6.34 -17.44 16.85
C SER A 88 -5.30 -16.32 16.94
N ILE A 89 -5.72 -15.12 17.33
CA ILE A 89 -4.83 -13.96 17.43
C ILE A 89 -4.47 -13.75 18.91
N SER A 90 -3.17 -13.80 19.21
CA SER A 90 -2.61 -13.40 20.50
C SER A 90 -1.97 -12.02 20.38
N ALA A 91 -2.11 -11.19 21.40
CA ALA A 91 -1.28 -9.99 21.58
C ALA A 91 -0.28 -10.32 22.68
N GLU A 92 0.99 -10.47 22.30
CA GLU A 92 2.12 -10.52 23.24
C GLU A 92 2.53 -9.12 23.70
#